data_AF-A0A351BMU1-F1
#
_entry.id   AF-A0A351BMU1-F1
#
_cell.length_a   1.000
_cell.length_b   1.000
_cell.length_c   1.000
_cell.angle_alpha   90.00
_cell.angle_beta   90.00
_cell.angle_gamma   90.00
#
_symmetry.space_group_name_H-M   'P 1'
#
loop_
_entity.id
_entity.type
_entity.pdbx_description
1 polymer ?
#
loop_
_entity_poly.entity_id
_entity_poly.type
_entity_poly.pdbx_seq_one_letter_code
_entity_poly.pdbx_strand_id
1 'polypeptide(L)'
;ADAAWDERIAAAAGSAAARVAAAALGTVAGSGWRRARRWTARVFGFVLPLFLASLATPAALARDSGPNPWEVVGELLRQSGKPAADPRRPRATVSKVEAAELWDAFLTRIVKHAAGESEDAARRQQFLLVLLSGRYDGVALLASEAPLPEPLRELFLLSWDRLAPELRQLAKELDSQAAKSLRALVEAGDALRAAQALSEAIGVQVTPQVLRELARLVLPAGAGDPLAYDLALDPDLRLLFGFGPPLPAAQPSRLLRSSLPAATPAGGSWFIASAFAAPLPAPLLIDPETAALAQRLNDWLPTRSDLPAYLPAMRTLLQRTADATLQQRESIGRPIEARFNDLYRDLVLATAWQESCWRQFVRRKGKVQPIQSGIGAVGLMQVYPRVWRGFYDVAGLHGDVGYNGRAGAEILHHYLRDYALARSEAAATADADDLARATYAVYNGGPGHLNRYRQPRQRADLREIDSSFLQKYLAVREGKELEVGKCFSGAGSLR
;
A
#
# COMPACT_ATOMS: atom_id res chain seq x y z
N ALA A 1 -5.44 -37.88 26.57
CA ALA A 1 -4.25 -37.56 27.37
C ALA A 1 -3.83 -36.08 27.26
N ASP A 2 -4.57 -35.22 26.54
CA ASP A 2 -4.18 -33.82 26.33
C ASP A 2 -5.14 -32.78 26.94
N ALA A 3 -5.78 -33.12 28.07
CA ALA A 3 -6.62 -32.16 28.82
C ALA A 3 -6.14 -31.94 30.27
N ALA A 4 -5.06 -32.62 30.69
CA ALA A 4 -4.54 -32.57 32.07
C ALA A 4 -3.25 -31.72 32.20
N TRP A 5 -2.76 -31.13 31.11
CA TRP A 5 -1.54 -30.31 31.09
C TRP A 5 -1.82 -28.80 31.22
N ASP A 6 -2.98 -28.32 30.77
CA ASP A 6 -3.31 -26.88 30.78
C ASP A 6 -3.80 -26.35 32.15
N GLU A 7 -4.36 -27.20 33.01
CA GLU A 7 -4.81 -26.80 34.36
C GLU A 7 -3.66 -26.57 35.35
N ARG A 8 -2.49 -27.15 35.12
CA ARG A 8 -1.33 -27.02 36.02
C ARG A 8 -0.53 -25.73 35.82
N ILE A 9 -0.60 -25.10 34.64
CA ILE A 9 0.10 -23.84 34.35
C ILE A 9 -0.71 -22.63 34.87
N ALA A 10 -2.04 -22.69 34.85
CA ALA A 10 -2.91 -21.66 35.41
C ALA A 10 -2.79 -21.53 36.95
N ALA A 11 -2.60 -22.65 37.66
CA ALA A 11 -2.43 -22.67 39.12
C ALA A 11 -1.06 -22.12 39.59
N ALA A 12 0.00 -22.20 38.77
CA ALA A 12 1.32 -21.69 39.11
C ALA A 12 1.40 -20.15 38.98
N ALA A 13 0.75 -19.57 37.96
CA ALA A 13 0.77 -18.13 37.68
C ALA A 13 -0.03 -17.30 38.70
N GLY A 14 -1.12 -17.86 39.26
CA GLY A 14 -1.88 -17.21 40.34
C GLY A 14 -1.12 -17.08 41.67
N SER A 15 -0.12 -17.95 41.92
CA SER A 15 0.60 -18.00 43.20
C SER A 15 1.79 -17.03 43.30
N ALA A 16 2.22 -16.43 42.20
CA ALA A 16 3.30 -15.42 42.16
C ALA A 16 2.75 -13.99 42.32
N ALA A 17 1.59 -13.70 41.73
CA ALA A 17 0.93 -12.39 41.85
C ALA A 17 0.37 -12.12 43.27
N ALA A 18 -0.06 -13.16 43.99
CA ALA A 18 -0.54 -13.03 45.37
C ALA A 18 0.60 -12.84 46.40
N ARG A 19 1.85 -13.20 46.08
CA ARG A 19 3.00 -13.07 46.99
C ARG A 19 3.68 -11.70 46.96
N VAL A 20 3.49 -10.91 45.90
CA VAL A 20 4.02 -9.53 45.83
C VAL A 20 3.06 -8.53 46.50
N ALA A 21 1.75 -8.79 46.46
CA ALA A 21 0.75 -7.95 47.12
C ALA A 21 0.74 -8.05 48.66
N ALA A 22 1.25 -9.15 49.24
CA ALA A 22 1.31 -9.34 50.69
C ALA A 22 2.57 -8.74 51.36
N ALA A 23 3.56 -8.27 50.59
CA ALA A 23 4.79 -7.67 51.12
C ALA A 23 4.71 -6.14 51.32
N ALA A 24 3.66 -5.48 50.85
CA ALA A 24 3.53 -4.02 50.88
C ALA A 24 2.50 -3.47 51.89
N LEU A 25 1.81 -4.31 52.67
CA LEU A 25 0.73 -3.88 53.58
C LEU A 25 0.81 -4.48 55.00
N GLY A 26 2.01 -4.81 55.47
CA GLY A 26 2.20 -5.68 56.63
C GLY A 26 3.05 -5.17 57.79
N THR A 27 3.16 -3.87 58.06
CA THR A 27 3.73 -3.41 59.35
C THR A 27 3.08 -2.13 59.84
N VAL A 28 2.09 -2.27 60.73
CA VAL A 28 1.95 -1.56 62.02
C VAL A 28 0.53 -1.81 62.53
N ALA A 29 0.37 -2.73 63.48
CA ALA A 29 -0.76 -2.74 64.42
C ALA A 29 -0.44 -3.62 65.65
N GLY A 30 -0.31 -2.96 66.81
CA GLY A 30 -0.38 -3.49 68.19
C GLY A 30 0.84 -4.32 68.66
N SER A 31 1.39 -4.17 69.86
CA SER A 31 0.93 -3.52 71.08
C SER A 31 2.12 -3.31 72.03
N GLY A 32 2.14 -2.19 72.77
CA GLY A 32 3.21 -1.88 73.73
C GLY A 32 3.07 -0.49 74.35
N TRP A 33 2.33 -0.44 75.45
CA TRP A 33 2.03 0.73 76.26
C TRP A 33 3.26 1.49 76.84
N ARG A 34 3.06 2.81 77.01
CA ARG A 34 3.72 3.75 77.97
C ARG A 34 5.14 4.30 77.67
N ARG A 35 5.16 5.51 77.08
CA ARG A 35 5.68 6.78 77.67
C ARG A 35 5.75 7.81 76.54
N ALA A 36 4.76 8.67 76.40
CA ALA A 36 4.66 9.98 77.06
C ALA A 36 5.72 11.00 76.57
N ARG A 37 5.17 12.08 76.02
CA ARG A 37 5.72 13.45 76.02
C ARG A 37 6.92 13.71 75.12
N ARG A 38 6.70 14.37 73.97
CA ARG A 38 6.88 15.83 73.84
C ARG A 38 6.69 16.36 72.40
N TRP A 39 5.84 17.39 72.30
CA TRP A 39 5.77 18.47 71.30
C TRP A 39 5.18 18.21 69.91
N THR A 40 3.86 18.39 69.84
CA THR A 40 3.17 19.10 68.76
C THR A 40 3.67 20.56 68.64
N ALA A 41 3.91 21.03 67.41
CA ALA A 41 3.37 22.27 66.82
C ALA A 41 4.33 22.91 65.79
N ARG A 42 3.73 23.37 64.67
CA ARG A 42 4.26 24.09 63.48
C ARG A 42 4.31 23.17 62.25
N VAL A 43 3.27 23.03 61.42
CA VAL A 43 2.39 24.04 60.76
C VAL A 43 3.21 25.03 59.94
N PHE A 44 3.13 24.83 58.63
CA PHE A 44 3.38 25.73 57.49
C PHE A 44 4.81 25.92 56.98
N GLY A 45 4.94 25.66 55.67
CA GLY A 45 6.01 26.13 54.79
C GLY A 45 6.93 25.00 54.35
N PHE A 46 6.72 24.47 53.14
CA PHE A 46 7.74 23.97 52.18
C PHE A 46 7.10 22.99 51.17
N VAL A 47 6.37 23.47 50.16
CA VAL A 47 6.34 22.87 48.81
C VAL A 47 5.99 23.94 47.75
N LEU A 48 6.97 24.80 47.42
CA LEU A 48 7.20 25.56 46.17
C LEU A 48 8.33 26.56 46.52
N PRO A 49 9.41 26.80 45.74
CA PRO A 49 9.79 26.33 44.40
C PRO A 49 11.25 25.78 44.31
N LEU A 50 11.52 24.82 43.42
CA LEU A 50 12.89 24.45 43.04
C LEU A 50 12.90 23.96 41.58
N PHE A 51 12.66 24.88 40.63
CA PHE A 51 12.88 24.64 39.20
C PHE A 51 13.33 25.89 38.42
N LEU A 52 14.05 26.80 39.07
CA LEU A 52 14.74 27.93 38.41
C LEU A 52 16.07 28.22 39.12
N ALA A 53 17.17 27.64 38.62
CA ALA A 53 18.52 28.23 38.62
C ALA A 53 19.57 27.23 38.11
N SER A 54 19.80 27.22 36.79
CA SER A 54 21.13 26.90 36.24
C SER A 54 21.24 27.51 34.83
N LEU A 55 21.31 28.84 34.80
CA LEU A 55 21.80 29.62 33.66
C LEU A 55 23.28 29.95 33.91
N ALA A 56 24.16 29.22 33.23
CA ALA A 56 25.52 29.65 32.91
C ALA A 56 26.04 28.82 31.74
N THR A 57 25.80 29.30 30.51
CA THR A 57 26.45 28.84 29.29
C THR A 57 27.76 29.61 29.09
N PRO A 58 28.92 28.97 28.86
CA PRO A 58 29.95 29.58 28.04
C PRO A 58 29.55 29.40 26.58
N ALA A 59 29.28 30.52 25.92
CA ALA A 59 29.17 30.60 24.47
C ALA A 59 30.54 30.30 23.85
N ALA A 60 30.64 29.26 23.03
CA ALA A 60 31.49 29.15 21.84
C ALA A 60 31.58 27.68 21.43
N LEU A 61 30.82 27.31 20.39
CA LEU A 61 31.17 26.37 19.32
C LEU A 61 29.91 26.15 18.48
N ALA A 62 29.66 27.08 17.56
CA ALA A 62 28.73 26.85 16.46
C ALA A 62 29.33 25.78 15.54
N ARG A 63 28.75 24.58 15.56
CA ARG A 63 28.86 23.58 14.49
C ARG A 63 27.48 22.98 14.26
N ASP A 64 26.86 23.46 13.18
CA ASP A 64 25.88 22.80 12.32
C ASP A 64 24.98 21.75 12.99
N SER A 65 24.00 22.25 13.73
CA SER A 65 22.88 21.46 14.24
C SER A 65 21.75 21.59 13.23
N GLY A 66 21.42 20.52 12.51
CA GLY A 66 20.14 20.45 11.83
C GLY A 66 18.98 20.73 12.80
N PRO A 67 17.78 21.06 12.31
CA PRO A 67 16.66 21.44 13.17
C PRO A 67 16.42 20.37 14.26
N ASN A 68 16.37 20.81 15.52
CA ASN A 68 16.14 19.93 16.65
C ASN A 68 14.77 19.25 16.49
N PRO A 69 14.68 17.90 16.49
CA PRO A 69 13.41 17.19 16.36
C PRO A 69 12.38 17.63 17.42
N TRP A 70 12.82 18.01 18.62
CA TRP A 70 11.96 18.55 19.68
C TRP A 70 11.56 20.01 19.47
N GLU A 71 12.33 20.78 18.69
CA GLU A 71 11.88 22.10 18.22
C GLU A 71 10.84 21.94 17.13
N VAL A 72 10.97 20.98 16.21
CA VAL A 72 9.94 20.71 15.19
C VAL A 72 8.68 20.16 15.84
N VAL A 73 8.77 19.19 16.75
CA VAL A 73 7.64 18.72 17.56
C VAL A 73 7.08 19.85 18.42
N GLY A 74 7.94 20.68 19.03
CA GLY A 74 7.54 21.84 19.82
C GLY A 74 6.91 22.97 19.00
N GLU A 75 7.31 23.13 17.74
CA GLU A 75 6.78 24.10 16.78
C GLU A 75 5.46 23.56 16.19
N LEU A 76 5.38 22.27 15.87
CA LEU A 76 4.14 21.54 15.56
C LEU A 76 3.11 21.72 16.68
N LEU A 77 3.52 21.52 17.94
CA LEU A 77 2.69 21.75 19.12
C LEU A 77 2.31 23.23 19.30
N ARG A 78 3.24 24.17 19.07
CA ARG A 78 2.98 25.63 19.18
C ARG A 78 2.11 26.18 18.05
N GLN A 79 2.25 25.68 16.83
CA GLN A 79 1.42 26.07 15.68
C GLN A 79 0.02 25.47 15.78
N SER A 80 -0.12 24.29 16.39
CA SER A 80 -1.41 23.71 16.81
C SER A 80 -2.09 24.54 17.91
N GLY A 81 -1.32 25.31 18.68
CA GLY A 81 -1.77 26.20 19.75
C GLY A 81 -2.11 27.64 19.34
N LYS A 82 -2.08 28.01 18.05
CA LYS A 82 -2.64 29.31 17.60
C LYS A 82 -4.15 29.34 17.89
N PRO A 83 -4.71 30.48 18.34
CA PRO A 83 -5.96 30.53 19.08
C PRO A 83 -7.08 29.84 18.31
N ALA A 84 -7.92 29.11 19.08
CA ALA A 84 -9.09 28.41 18.60
C ALA A 84 -9.78 29.23 17.49
N ALA A 85 -9.80 28.67 16.28
CA ALA A 85 -10.66 29.15 15.23
C ALA A 85 -12.08 29.28 15.80
N ASP A 86 -12.77 30.35 15.43
CA ASP A 86 -14.16 30.63 15.84
C ASP A 86 -14.95 29.32 15.94
N PRO A 87 -15.47 28.93 17.13
CA PRO A 87 -16.21 27.69 17.30
C PRO A 87 -17.47 27.61 16.42
N ARG A 88 -17.85 28.72 15.76
CA ARG A 88 -18.96 28.80 14.79
C ARG A 88 -18.55 28.54 13.34
N ARG A 89 -17.26 28.44 13.02
CA ARG A 89 -16.80 28.12 11.65
C ARG A 89 -16.46 26.62 11.58
N PRO A 90 -17.26 25.81 10.85
CA PRO A 90 -16.90 24.41 10.61
C PRO A 90 -15.51 24.37 9.97
N ARG A 91 -14.54 23.75 10.62
CA ARG A 91 -13.25 23.44 9.98
C ARG A 91 -13.54 22.53 8.80
N ALA A 92 -12.98 22.82 7.64
CA ALA A 92 -13.12 21.97 6.47
C ALA A 92 -12.50 20.60 6.79
N THR A 93 -13.33 19.58 6.93
CA THR A 93 -12.89 18.19 7.13
C THR A 93 -12.31 17.68 5.82
N VAL A 94 -11.07 17.18 5.85
CA VAL A 94 -10.45 16.51 4.69
C VAL A 94 -11.33 15.32 4.30
N SER A 95 -11.79 15.28 3.06
CA SER A 95 -12.64 14.18 2.57
C SER A 95 -11.87 12.86 2.53
N LYS A 96 -12.55 11.70 2.43
CA LYS A 96 -11.86 10.41 2.25
C LYS A 96 -10.98 10.37 0.99
N VAL A 97 -11.47 10.96 -0.10
CA VAL A 97 -10.73 11.06 -1.37
C VAL A 97 -9.48 11.90 -1.19
N GLU A 98 -9.63 13.10 -0.65
CA GLU A 98 -8.52 14.00 -0.41
C GLU A 98 -7.51 13.39 0.59
N ALA A 99 -7.98 12.72 1.64
CA ALA A 99 -7.10 12.04 2.60
C ALA A 99 -6.29 10.91 1.95
N ALA A 100 -6.92 10.08 1.11
CA ALA A 100 -6.24 9.02 0.39
C ALA A 100 -5.18 9.58 -0.59
N GLU A 101 -5.49 10.68 -1.28
CA GLU A 101 -4.57 11.33 -2.22
C GLU A 101 -3.39 12.01 -1.52
N LEU A 102 -3.65 12.79 -0.46
CA LEU A 102 -2.61 13.43 0.35
C LEU A 102 -1.70 12.39 1.02
N TRP A 103 -2.28 11.31 1.55
CA TRP A 103 -1.51 10.25 2.18
C TRP A 103 -0.65 9.48 1.18
N ASP A 104 -1.20 9.10 0.01
CA ASP A 104 -0.43 8.44 -1.04
C ASP A 104 0.70 9.33 -1.55
N ALA A 105 0.45 10.63 -1.75
CA ALA A 105 1.49 11.59 -2.14
C ALA A 105 2.64 11.62 -1.13
N PHE A 106 2.32 11.80 0.17
CA PHE A 106 3.30 11.75 1.26
C PHE A 106 4.06 10.42 1.25
N LEU A 107 3.35 9.29 1.30
CA LEU A 107 3.94 7.97 1.43
C LEU A 107 4.85 7.65 0.25
N THR A 108 4.43 7.97 -0.97
CA THR A 108 5.23 7.78 -2.19
C THR A 108 6.53 8.58 -2.12
N ARG A 109 6.50 9.84 -1.68
CA ARG A 109 7.71 10.68 -1.58
C ARG A 109 8.68 10.13 -0.55
N ILE A 110 8.19 9.77 0.64
CA ILE A 110 9.02 9.21 1.71
C ILE A 110 9.61 7.87 1.29
N VAL A 111 8.78 6.97 0.76
CA VAL A 111 9.22 5.63 0.31
C VAL A 111 10.22 5.73 -0.85
N LYS A 112 9.96 6.58 -1.85
CA LYS A 112 10.90 6.77 -2.97
C LYS A 112 12.24 7.31 -2.49
N HIS A 113 12.24 8.29 -1.57
CA HIS A 113 13.46 8.80 -0.98
C HIS A 113 14.21 7.72 -0.18
N ALA A 114 13.54 7.09 0.81
CA ALA A 114 14.16 6.09 1.68
C ALA A 114 14.67 4.85 0.91
N ALA A 115 13.90 4.34 -0.06
CA ALA A 115 14.35 3.24 -0.91
C ALA A 115 15.52 3.65 -1.82
N GLY A 116 15.61 4.93 -2.20
CA GLY A 116 16.73 5.48 -2.98
C GLY A 116 18.05 5.51 -2.21
N GLU A 117 18.01 5.68 -0.90
CA GLU A 117 19.19 5.62 -0.02
C GLU A 117 19.66 4.18 0.25
N SER A 118 18.82 3.17 -0.02
CA SER A 118 19.12 1.78 0.27
C SER A 118 19.80 1.08 -0.90
N GLU A 119 21.01 0.58 -0.71
CA GLU A 119 21.65 -0.29 -1.71
C GLU A 119 21.05 -1.71 -1.73
N ASP A 120 20.50 -2.18 -0.60
CA ASP A 120 19.88 -3.50 -0.47
C ASP A 120 18.55 -3.60 -1.23
N ALA A 121 18.51 -4.49 -2.23
CA ALA A 121 17.30 -4.77 -3.02
C ALA A 121 16.16 -5.35 -2.17
N ALA A 122 16.44 -6.19 -1.17
CA ALA A 122 15.43 -6.77 -0.30
C ALA A 122 14.74 -5.68 0.54
N ARG A 123 15.53 -4.74 1.08
CA ARG A 123 15.01 -3.55 1.78
C ARG A 123 14.18 -2.66 0.87
N ARG A 124 14.62 -2.41 -0.38
CA ARG A 124 13.78 -1.69 -1.37
C ARG A 124 12.43 -2.40 -1.56
N GLN A 125 12.39 -3.74 -1.61
CA GLN A 125 11.12 -4.47 -1.69
C GLN A 125 10.26 -4.34 -0.42
N GLN A 126 10.84 -4.18 0.77
CA GLN A 126 10.07 -3.88 1.98
C GLN A 126 9.43 -2.49 1.94
N PHE A 127 10.13 -1.49 1.41
CA PHE A 127 9.52 -0.18 1.20
C PHE A 127 8.38 -0.23 0.15
N LEU A 128 8.53 -1.03 -0.92
CA LEU A 128 7.44 -1.26 -1.86
C LEU A 128 6.23 -1.91 -1.20
N LEU A 129 6.45 -2.90 -0.33
CA LEU A 129 5.39 -3.51 0.48
C LEU A 129 4.61 -2.44 1.27
N VAL A 130 5.33 -1.57 1.97
CA VAL A 130 4.72 -0.50 2.77
C VAL A 130 3.89 0.42 1.89
N LEU A 131 4.42 0.83 0.73
CA LEU A 131 3.72 1.68 -0.23
C LEU A 131 2.44 1.04 -0.75
N LEU A 132 2.53 -0.20 -1.26
CA LEU A 132 1.36 -0.90 -1.79
C LEU A 132 0.31 -1.13 -0.70
N SER A 133 0.73 -1.56 0.51
CA SER A 133 -0.19 -1.76 1.63
C SER A 133 -0.94 -0.47 1.99
N GLY A 134 -0.23 0.67 2.10
CA GLY A 134 -0.86 1.96 2.39
C GLY A 134 -1.83 2.42 1.30
N ARG A 135 -1.54 2.12 0.02
CA ARG A 135 -2.45 2.43 -1.08
C ARG A 135 -3.69 1.53 -1.09
N TYR A 136 -3.57 0.25 -0.73
CA TYR A 136 -4.72 -0.64 -0.55
C TYR A 136 -5.59 -0.20 0.64
N ASP A 137 -5.00 0.27 1.74
CA ASP A 137 -5.76 0.86 2.85
C ASP A 137 -6.56 2.09 2.40
N GLY A 138 -5.96 2.93 1.53
CA GLY A 138 -6.66 4.03 0.87
C GLY A 138 -7.84 3.57 0.02
N VAL A 139 -7.67 2.53 -0.80
CA VAL A 139 -8.77 1.95 -1.59
C VAL A 139 -9.86 1.36 -0.69
N ALA A 140 -9.50 0.66 0.38
CA ALA A 140 -10.45 0.09 1.33
C ALA A 140 -11.24 1.18 2.07
N LEU A 141 -10.59 2.29 2.42
CA LEU A 141 -11.24 3.48 2.98
C LEU A 141 -12.29 4.06 2.02
N LEU A 142 -11.95 4.17 0.74
CA LEU A 142 -12.85 4.70 -0.30
C LEU A 142 -14.00 3.74 -0.62
N ALA A 143 -13.78 2.44 -0.52
CA ALA A 143 -14.80 1.42 -0.71
C ALA A 143 -15.81 1.36 0.46
N SER A 144 -15.45 1.89 1.62
CA SER A 144 -16.30 1.88 2.81
C SER A 144 -17.29 3.04 2.80
N GLU A 145 -18.58 2.73 2.95
CA GLU A 145 -19.65 3.72 3.15
C GLU A 145 -19.71 4.24 4.59
N ALA A 146 -18.97 3.64 5.52
CA ALA A 146 -19.02 4.02 6.93
C ALA A 146 -18.47 5.46 7.13
N PRO A 147 -19.15 6.31 7.91
CA PRO A 147 -18.63 7.65 8.20
C PRO A 147 -17.31 7.53 8.97
N LEU A 148 -16.28 8.27 8.52
CA LEU A 148 -15.00 8.35 9.19
C LEU A 148 -14.65 9.83 9.38
N PRO A 149 -14.69 10.36 10.62
CA PRO A 149 -14.45 11.78 10.88
C PRO A 149 -13.03 12.25 10.54
N GLU A 150 -12.02 11.42 10.77
CA GLU A 150 -10.60 11.77 10.59
C GLU A 150 -9.89 10.77 9.66
N PRO A 151 -10.22 10.74 8.35
CA PRO A 151 -9.69 9.73 7.44
C PRO A 151 -8.17 9.81 7.24
N LEU A 152 -7.60 11.00 7.29
CA LEU A 152 -6.14 11.18 7.17
C LEU A 152 -5.38 10.61 8.38
N ARG A 153 -5.95 10.76 9.59
CA ARG A 153 -5.41 10.18 10.81
C ARG A 153 -5.38 8.66 10.74
N GLU A 154 -6.47 8.05 10.27
CA GLU A 154 -6.58 6.60 10.13
C GLU A 154 -5.50 6.04 9.19
N LEU A 155 -5.35 6.62 8.00
CA LEU A 155 -4.35 6.18 7.02
C LEU A 155 -2.91 6.35 7.53
N PHE A 156 -2.65 7.44 8.24
CA PHE A 156 -1.37 7.68 8.91
C PHE A 156 -1.06 6.55 9.90
N LEU A 157 -1.97 6.26 10.84
CA LEU A 157 -1.75 5.25 11.87
C LEU A 157 -1.54 3.86 11.26
N LEU A 158 -2.38 3.46 10.30
CA LEU A 158 -2.29 2.15 9.65
C LEU A 158 -0.94 1.92 8.95
N SER A 159 -0.42 2.94 8.25
CA SER A 159 0.83 2.75 7.51
C SER A 159 2.09 3.13 8.30
N TRP A 160 2.00 3.99 9.32
CA TRP A 160 3.16 4.34 10.14
C TRP A 160 3.72 3.13 10.89
N ASP A 161 2.84 2.23 11.35
CA ASP A 161 3.22 0.98 12.03
C ASP A 161 4.07 0.06 11.13
N ARG A 162 3.90 0.16 9.80
CA ARG A 162 4.68 -0.59 8.81
C ARG A 162 5.90 0.20 8.33
N LEU A 163 5.81 1.52 8.22
CA LEU A 163 6.87 2.38 7.68
C LEU A 163 8.00 2.63 8.70
N ALA A 164 7.66 2.96 9.94
CA ALA A 164 8.65 3.38 10.93
C ALA A 164 9.71 2.31 11.25
N PRO A 165 9.38 1.01 11.37
CA PRO A 165 10.40 -0.03 11.55
C PRO A 165 11.42 -0.08 10.40
N GLU A 166 10.95 0.02 9.15
CA GLU A 166 11.81 -0.01 7.97
C GLU A 166 12.73 1.22 7.91
N LEU A 167 12.21 2.41 8.22
CA LEU A 167 13.00 3.64 8.31
C LEU A 167 14.06 3.56 9.41
N ARG A 168 13.72 3.00 10.59
CA ARG A 168 14.69 2.80 11.69
C ARG A 168 15.80 1.86 11.29
N GLN A 169 15.47 0.78 10.59
CA GLN A 169 16.48 -0.19 10.16
C GLN A 169 17.40 0.42 9.11
N LEU A 170 16.85 1.13 8.12
CA LEU A 170 17.65 1.88 7.14
C LEU A 170 18.58 2.91 7.83
N ALA A 171 18.07 3.67 8.79
CA ALA A 171 18.86 4.69 9.49
C ALA A 171 20.05 4.14 10.32
N LYS A 172 20.08 2.82 10.61
CA LYS A 172 21.25 2.16 11.23
C LYS A 172 22.34 1.80 10.21
N GLU A 173 21.97 1.70 8.94
CA GLU A 173 22.83 1.27 7.84
C GLU A 173 23.42 2.45 7.08
N LEU A 174 22.74 3.61 7.11
CA LEU A 174 23.22 4.86 6.51
C LEU A 174 24.26 5.57 7.39
N ASP A 175 25.16 6.30 6.76
CA ASP A 175 26.10 7.18 7.44
C ASP A 175 25.54 8.61 7.67
N SER A 176 26.28 9.36 8.47
CA SER A 176 26.28 10.83 8.56
C SER A 176 24.90 11.52 8.63
N GLN A 177 24.46 12.16 7.54
CA GLN A 177 23.35 13.12 7.50
C GLN A 177 22.02 12.48 7.12
N ALA A 178 21.99 11.59 6.12
CA ALA A 178 20.77 10.88 5.74
C ALA A 178 20.20 10.09 6.93
N ALA A 179 21.09 9.44 7.70
CA ALA A 179 20.71 8.76 8.93
C ALA A 179 20.10 9.70 9.99
N LYS A 180 20.60 10.94 10.12
CA LYS A 180 20.04 11.95 11.06
C LYS A 180 18.66 12.41 10.61
N SER A 181 18.49 12.73 9.33
CA SER A 181 17.20 13.13 8.76
C SER A 181 16.14 12.04 8.91
N LEU A 182 16.48 10.78 8.63
CA LEU A 182 15.58 9.65 8.84
C LEU A 182 15.22 9.45 10.31
N ARG A 183 16.18 9.57 11.24
CA ARG A 183 15.90 9.51 12.69
C ARG A 183 14.95 10.63 13.12
N ALA A 184 15.18 11.86 12.67
CA ALA A 184 14.31 13.00 12.96
C ALA A 184 12.87 12.77 12.45
N LEU A 185 12.71 12.23 11.24
CA LEU A 185 11.40 11.85 10.69
C LEU A 185 10.73 10.79 11.55
N VAL A 186 11.46 9.73 11.93
CA VAL A 186 10.92 8.67 12.78
C VAL A 186 10.49 9.21 14.14
N GLU A 187 11.34 9.99 14.81
CA GLU A 187 11.05 10.58 16.13
C GLU A 187 9.82 11.50 16.08
N ALA A 188 9.74 12.38 15.07
CA ALA A 188 8.61 13.28 14.91
C ALA A 188 7.30 12.53 14.58
N GLY A 189 7.35 11.50 13.74
CA GLY A 189 6.18 10.69 13.43
C GLY A 189 5.75 9.77 14.59
N ASP A 190 6.68 9.23 15.37
CA ASP A 190 6.38 8.49 16.61
C ASP A 190 5.72 9.39 17.65
N ALA A 191 6.22 10.62 17.82
CA ALA A 191 5.59 11.63 18.67
C ALA A 191 4.17 11.97 18.19
N LEU A 192 3.98 12.14 16.87
CA LEU A 192 2.66 12.38 16.28
C LEU A 192 1.71 11.21 16.55
N ARG A 193 2.16 9.96 16.34
CA ARG A 193 1.39 8.74 16.64
C ARG A 193 1.03 8.64 18.11
N ALA A 194 1.98 8.89 19.02
CA ALA A 194 1.73 8.87 20.45
C ALA A 194 0.71 9.95 20.87
N ALA A 195 0.80 11.15 20.26
CA ALA A 195 -0.18 12.21 20.49
C ALA A 195 -1.60 11.82 20.04
N GLN A 196 -1.75 10.98 19.01
CA GLN A 196 -3.07 10.47 18.57
C GLN A 196 -3.73 9.51 19.57
N ALA A 197 -2.96 8.95 20.52
CA ALA A 197 -3.47 8.07 21.57
C ALA A 197 -3.87 8.84 22.84
N LEU A 198 -3.46 10.11 22.95
CA LEU A 198 -3.82 10.98 24.06
C LEU A 198 -5.17 11.68 23.76
N SER A 199 -5.87 12.13 24.81
CA SER A 199 -7.20 12.75 24.69
C SER A 199 -7.21 13.92 23.69
N GLU A 200 -8.37 14.14 23.05
CA GLU A 200 -8.67 15.29 22.17
C GLU A 200 -8.24 16.65 22.76
N ALA A 201 -8.13 16.75 24.09
CA ALA A 201 -7.66 17.92 24.81
C ALA A 201 -6.24 18.42 24.43
N ILE A 202 -5.37 17.56 23.88
CA ILE A 202 -4.01 17.97 23.46
C ILE A 202 -4.03 18.64 22.07
N GLY A 203 -5.09 18.44 21.27
CA GLY A 203 -5.33 19.17 20.02
C GLY A 203 -4.36 18.88 18.87
N VAL A 204 -3.48 17.89 18.99
CA VAL A 204 -2.52 17.51 17.94
C VAL A 204 -3.20 16.60 16.93
N GLN A 205 -3.51 17.13 15.75
CA GLN A 205 -4.18 16.39 14.68
C GLN A 205 -3.22 16.07 13.53
N VAL A 206 -3.47 14.95 12.85
CA VAL A 206 -2.83 14.67 11.56
C VAL A 206 -3.47 15.57 10.50
N THR A 207 -2.77 16.64 10.12
CA THR A 207 -3.22 17.60 9.10
C THR A 207 -2.29 17.60 7.89
N PRO A 208 -2.72 18.11 6.72
CA PRO A 208 -1.85 18.22 5.56
C PRO A 208 -0.58 19.04 5.84
N GLN A 209 -0.66 20.08 6.68
CA GLN A 209 0.51 20.88 7.03
C GLN A 209 1.53 20.08 7.86
N VAL A 210 1.06 19.31 8.84
CA VAL A 210 1.91 18.41 9.66
C VAL A 210 2.63 17.40 8.76
N LEU A 211 1.94 16.80 7.79
CA LEU A 211 2.56 15.87 6.83
C LEU A 211 3.63 16.55 5.95
N ARG A 212 3.41 17.79 5.51
CA ARG A 212 4.43 18.56 4.78
C ARG A 212 5.67 18.81 5.63
N GLU A 213 5.48 19.15 6.89
CA GLU A 213 6.59 19.39 7.83
C GLU A 213 7.38 18.12 8.09
N LEU A 214 6.71 16.99 8.33
CA LEU A 214 7.37 15.69 8.43
C LEU A 214 8.17 15.37 7.17
N ALA A 215 7.59 15.55 5.98
CA ALA A 215 8.27 15.23 4.74
C ALA A 215 9.52 16.09 4.50
N ARG A 216 9.49 17.37 4.89
CA ARG A 216 10.63 18.29 4.76
C ARG A 216 11.82 17.95 5.65
N LEU A 217 11.67 17.07 6.64
CA LEU A 217 12.80 16.59 7.45
C LEU A 217 13.79 15.75 6.65
N VAL A 218 13.32 15.10 5.58
CA VAL A 218 14.12 14.17 4.77
C VAL A 218 14.24 14.59 3.31
N LEU A 219 13.24 15.29 2.77
CA LEU A 219 13.28 15.72 1.38
C LEU A 219 14.18 16.95 1.19
N PRO A 220 14.92 17.05 0.07
CA PRO A 220 15.81 18.17 -0.20
C PRO A 220 15.04 19.49 -0.33
N ALA A 221 15.71 20.60 0.00
CA ALA A 221 15.18 21.93 -0.24
C ALA A 221 14.87 22.12 -1.74
N GLY A 222 13.64 22.52 -2.07
CA GLY A 222 13.19 22.69 -3.46
C GLY A 222 12.49 21.48 -4.08
N ALA A 223 12.23 20.39 -3.34
CA ALA A 223 11.50 19.21 -3.82
C ALA A 223 10.01 19.43 -4.20
N GLY A 224 9.54 20.68 -4.23
CA GLY A 224 8.13 21.03 -4.44
C GLY A 224 7.24 20.76 -3.23
N ASP A 225 5.91 20.72 -3.44
CA ASP A 225 4.98 20.27 -2.41
C ASP A 225 5.04 18.74 -2.27
N PRO A 226 5.45 18.19 -1.12
CA PRO A 226 5.52 16.74 -0.91
C PRO A 226 4.14 16.06 -0.94
N LEU A 227 3.05 16.83 -0.87
CA LEU A 227 1.68 16.31 -0.98
C LEU A 227 1.04 16.52 -2.35
N ALA A 228 1.81 16.98 -3.35
CA ALA A 228 1.32 17.08 -4.72
C ALA A 228 0.95 15.69 -5.24
N TYR A 229 -0.33 15.53 -5.59
CA TYR A 229 -0.88 14.29 -6.12
C TYR A 229 -1.08 14.39 -7.63
N ASP A 230 -0.53 13.42 -8.35
CA ASP A 230 -0.75 13.23 -9.77
C ASP A 230 -0.67 11.73 -10.11
N LEU A 231 -1.18 11.38 -11.28
CA LEU A 231 -1.20 10.00 -11.79
C LEU A 231 -0.11 9.75 -12.83
N ALA A 232 0.89 10.64 -12.94
CA ALA A 232 1.91 10.51 -13.96
C ALA A 232 2.78 9.27 -13.72
N LEU A 233 3.22 8.66 -14.82
CA LEU A 233 4.24 7.63 -14.80
C LEU A 233 5.56 8.23 -14.27
N ASP A 234 6.20 7.52 -13.35
CA ASP A 234 7.49 7.85 -12.74
C ASP A 234 8.51 6.75 -13.11
N PRO A 235 9.34 6.95 -14.16
CA PRO A 235 10.31 5.95 -14.58
C PRO A 235 11.31 5.57 -13.49
N ASP A 236 11.72 6.51 -12.64
CA ASP A 236 12.65 6.25 -11.55
C ASP A 236 12.02 5.34 -10.50
N LEU A 237 10.71 5.51 -10.22
CA LEU A 237 9.98 4.63 -9.30
C LEU A 237 9.98 3.19 -9.80
N ARG A 238 9.77 2.99 -11.11
CA ARG A 238 9.83 1.65 -11.73
C ARG A 238 11.21 1.03 -11.60
N LEU A 239 12.26 1.79 -11.94
CA LEU A 239 13.64 1.32 -11.86
C LEU A 239 14.03 0.99 -10.42
N LEU A 240 13.73 1.89 -9.48
CA LEU A 240 14.03 1.76 -8.06
C LEU A 240 13.46 0.47 -7.46
N PHE A 241 12.26 0.09 -7.89
CA PHE A 241 11.59 -1.10 -7.41
C PHE A 241 11.70 -2.30 -8.33
N GLY A 242 12.59 -2.25 -9.33
CA GLY A 242 12.94 -3.37 -10.19
C GLY A 242 11.82 -3.82 -11.14
N PHE A 243 10.99 -2.89 -11.62
CA PHE A 243 10.04 -3.10 -12.72
C PHE A 243 10.66 -2.80 -14.10
N GLY A 244 11.89 -2.29 -14.11
CA GLY A 244 12.60 -1.94 -15.34
C GLY A 244 12.05 -0.67 -15.99
N PRO A 245 12.35 -0.45 -17.28
CA PRO A 245 11.89 0.73 -18.01
C PRO A 245 10.36 0.76 -18.13
N PRO A 246 9.77 1.91 -18.51
CA PRO A 246 8.36 1.99 -18.89
C PRO A 246 7.96 0.91 -19.91
N LEU A 247 6.72 0.42 -19.79
CA LEU A 247 6.13 -0.45 -20.82
C LEU A 247 6.08 0.29 -22.18
N PRO A 248 6.11 -0.45 -23.31
CA PRO A 248 5.86 0.13 -24.62
C PRO A 248 4.58 0.98 -24.62
N ALA A 249 4.67 2.16 -25.24
CA ALA A 249 3.59 3.14 -25.27
C ALA A 249 2.27 2.52 -25.74
N ALA A 250 1.19 2.86 -25.04
CA ALA A 250 -0.14 2.37 -25.37
C ALA A 250 -0.62 2.96 -26.70
N GLN A 251 -1.39 2.16 -27.44
CA GLN A 251 -2.13 2.60 -28.61
C GLN A 251 -3.61 2.73 -28.28
N PRO A 252 -4.19 3.94 -28.29
CA PRO A 252 -5.59 4.13 -27.96
C PRO A 252 -6.52 3.37 -28.91
N SER A 253 -7.42 2.56 -28.33
CA SER A 253 -8.44 1.82 -29.07
C SER A 253 -9.30 2.76 -29.92
N ARG A 254 -9.57 2.34 -31.16
CA ARG A 254 -10.53 3.02 -32.07
C ARG A 254 -11.95 2.93 -31.54
N LEU A 255 -12.27 1.93 -30.73
CA LEU A 255 -13.60 1.76 -30.13
C LEU A 255 -13.98 2.92 -29.19
N LEU A 256 -12.98 3.52 -28.53
CA LEU A 256 -13.19 4.64 -27.61
C LEU A 256 -13.37 5.98 -28.35
N ARG A 257 -12.81 6.12 -29.56
CA ARG A 257 -12.93 7.36 -30.35
C ARG A 257 -14.37 7.65 -30.79
N SER A 258 -15.18 6.61 -31.00
CA SER A 258 -16.59 6.72 -31.39
C SER A 258 -17.53 7.15 -30.25
N SER A 259 -17.01 7.44 -29.05
CA SER A 259 -17.80 7.76 -27.85
C SER A 259 -17.66 9.21 -27.33
N LEU A 260 -16.88 10.04 -28.02
CA LEU A 260 -16.71 11.46 -27.73
C LEU A 260 -17.76 12.32 -28.48
N PRO A 261 -18.54 13.18 -27.82
CA PRO A 261 -19.11 14.36 -28.48
C PRO A 261 -17.96 15.27 -28.97
N ALA A 262 -18.19 16.01 -30.05
CA ALA A 262 -17.26 17.04 -30.52
C ALA A 262 -16.84 17.95 -29.34
N ALA A 263 -15.53 18.14 -29.18
CA ALA A 263 -14.96 18.85 -28.05
C ALA A 263 -15.51 20.28 -27.94
N THR A 264 -16.18 20.58 -26.82
CA THR A 264 -16.27 21.94 -26.30
C THR A 264 -15.13 22.13 -25.30
N PRO A 265 -14.30 23.18 -25.42
CA PRO A 265 -13.19 23.39 -24.51
C PRO A 265 -13.72 23.99 -23.21
N ALA A 266 -13.98 23.16 -22.21
CA ALA A 266 -14.22 23.60 -20.84
C ALA A 266 -13.61 22.61 -19.84
N GLY A 267 -12.51 23.03 -19.21
CA GLY A 267 -12.07 22.64 -17.87
C GLY A 267 -11.86 21.15 -17.58
N GLY A 268 -10.63 20.67 -17.81
CA GLY A 268 -10.17 19.37 -17.31
C GLY A 268 -9.39 18.61 -18.38
N SER A 269 -8.10 18.92 -18.54
CA SER A 269 -7.20 18.19 -19.41
C SER A 269 -6.56 17.04 -18.63
N TRP A 270 -7.17 15.86 -18.70
CA TRP A 270 -6.68 14.59 -18.12
C TRP A 270 -5.86 13.77 -19.14
N PHE A 271 -5.47 14.38 -20.26
CA PHE A 271 -4.70 13.77 -21.34
C PHE A 271 -3.42 14.56 -21.60
N ILE A 272 -2.43 14.44 -20.73
CA ILE A 272 -1.06 14.81 -21.10
C ILE A 272 -0.21 13.57 -20.88
N ALA A 273 0.15 12.91 -21.99
CA ALA A 273 1.19 11.91 -22.00
C ALA A 273 2.52 12.63 -21.76
N SER A 274 3.13 12.44 -20.60
CA SER A 274 4.47 12.93 -20.34
C SER A 274 5.46 12.13 -21.20
N ALA A 275 6.09 12.79 -22.18
CA ALA A 275 7.17 12.20 -22.96
C ALA A 275 8.46 12.26 -22.14
N PHE A 276 8.88 11.13 -21.57
CA PHE A 276 10.19 11.00 -20.95
C PHE A 276 11.20 10.47 -21.97
N ALA A 277 12.27 11.21 -22.19
CA ALA A 277 13.46 10.75 -22.92
C ALA A 277 14.52 10.34 -21.90
N ALA A 278 14.54 9.06 -21.53
CA ALA A 278 15.66 8.44 -20.81
C ALA A 278 16.30 7.38 -21.72
N PRO A 279 17.63 7.16 -21.67
CA PRO A 279 18.25 6.04 -22.37
C PRO A 279 17.79 4.75 -21.70
N LEU A 280 17.03 3.91 -22.41
CA LEU A 280 16.42 2.71 -21.84
C LEU A 280 17.25 1.45 -22.18
N PRO A 281 17.46 0.51 -21.23
CA PRO A 281 17.58 -0.90 -21.59
C PRO A 281 16.30 -1.35 -22.33
N ALA A 282 16.40 -2.40 -23.15
CA ALA A 282 15.33 -2.80 -24.06
C ALA A 282 13.96 -2.91 -23.35
N PRO A 283 12.90 -2.23 -23.85
CA PRO A 283 11.56 -2.40 -23.32
C PRO A 283 11.12 -3.87 -23.44
N LEU A 284 10.03 -4.25 -22.76
CA LEU A 284 9.37 -5.55 -22.97
C LEU A 284 9.29 -5.82 -24.48
N LEU A 285 10.13 -6.75 -24.96
CA LEU A 285 10.26 -7.07 -26.38
C LEU A 285 9.00 -7.84 -26.76
N ILE A 286 8.03 -7.12 -27.31
CA ILE A 286 6.86 -7.72 -27.93
C ILE A 286 7.20 -7.90 -29.40
N ASP A 287 7.21 -9.14 -29.86
CA ASP A 287 7.42 -9.43 -31.27
C ASP A 287 6.30 -8.78 -32.13
N PRO A 288 6.57 -8.44 -33.40
CA PRO A 288 5.61 -7.76 -34.26
C PRO A 288 4.27 -8.48 -34.42
N GLU A 289 4.25 -9.81 -34.38
CA GLU A 289 3.02 -10.60 -34.52
C GLU A 289 2.14 -10.42 -33.27
N THR A 290 2.73 -10.50 -32.07
CA THR A 290 2.03 -10.24 -30.81
C THR A 290 1.53 -8.79 -30.72
N ALA A 291 2.31 -7.82 -31.22
CA ALA A 291 1.88 -6.42 -31.28
C ALA A 291 0.67 -6.24 -32.22
N ALA A 292 0.69 -6.88 -33.39
CA ALA A 292 -0.44 -6.85 -34.33
C ALA A 292 -1.69 -7.55 -33.77
N LEU A 293 -1.51 -8.69 -33.08
CA LEU A 293 -2.58 -9.39 -32.38
C LEU A 293 -3.21 -8.52 -31.29
N ALA A 294 -2.39 -7.87 -30.45
CA ALA A 294 -2.85 -6.95 -29.42
C ALA A 294 -3.64 -5.79 -30.03
N GLN A 295 -3.16 -5.18 -31.12
CA GLN A 295 -3.85 -4.09 -31.81
C GLN A 295 -5.21 -4.54 -32.36
N ARG A 296 -5.27 -5.72 -33.01
CA ARG A 296 -6.53 -6.29 -33.50
C ARG A 296 -7.53 -6.51 -32.37
N LEU A 297 -7.10 -7.10 -31.26
CA LEU A 297 -7.94 -7.34 -30.09
C LEU A 297 -8.36 -6.04 -29.39
N ASN A 298 -7.51 -5.00 -29.43
CA ASN A 298 -7.81 -3.69 -28.84
C ASN A 298 -8.97 -2.99 -29.56
N ASP A 299 -9.16 -3.28 -30.85
CA ASP A 299 -10.24 -2.74 -31.66
C ASP A 299 -11.43 -3.69 -31.82
N TRP A 300 -11.46 -4.80 -31.07
CA TRP A 300 -12.52 -5.80 -31.15
C TRP A 300 -13.41 -5.82 -29.91
N LEU A 301 -14.67 -5.41 -30.07
CA LEU A 301 -15.73 -5.63 -29.08
C LEU A 301 -16.54 -6.88 -29.48
N PRO A 302 -16.25 -8.06 -28.92
CA PRO A 302 -16.82 -9.32 -29.41
C PRO A 302 -18.32 -9.44 -29.11
N THR A 303 -19.04 -10.00 -30.08
CA THR A 303 -20.40 -10.53 -29.93
C THR A 303 -20.36 -12.05 -29.69
N ARG A 304 -21.51 -12.68 -29.45
CA ARG A 304 -21.57 -14.14 -29.24
C ARG A 304 -21.10 -14.94 -30.45
N SER A 305 -21.38 -14.48 -31.66
CA SER A 305 -20.92 -15.12 -32.90
C SER A 305 -19.41 -15.00 -33.11
N ASP A 306 -18.76 -14.01 -32.48
CA ASP A 306 -17.32 -13.77 -32.61
C ASP A 306 -16.48 -14.67 -31.69
N LEU A 307 -17.08 -15.27 -30.65
CA LEU A 307 -16.35 -15.99 -29.59
C LEU A 307 -15.44 -17.13 -30.11
N PRO A 308 -15.84 -17.93 -31.12
CA PRO A 308 -14.96 -18.97 -31.66
C PRO A 308 -13.64 -18.43 -32.22
N ALA A 309 -13.59 -17.16 -32.65
CA ALA A 309 -12.38 -16.51 -33.15
C ALA A 309 -11.71 -15.61 -32.10
N TYR A 310 -12.51 -14.91 -31.29
CA TYR A 310 -12.01 -13.97 -30.28
C TYR A 310 -11.29 -14.68 -29.13
N LEU A 311 -11.88 -15.75 -28.57
CA LEU A 311 -11.33 -16.39 -27.37
C LEU A 311 -9.98 -17.06 -27.62
N PRO A 312 -9.76 -17.83 -28.71
CA PRO A 312 -8.44 -18.36 -29.02
C PRO A 312 -7.39 -17.25 -29.24
N ALA A 313 -7.76 -16.15 -29.89
CA ALA A 313 -6.88 -15.01 -30.11
C ALA A 313 -6.48 -14.34 -28.77
N MET A 314 -7.43 -14.15 -27.86
CA MET A 314 -7.16 -13.59 -26.53
C MET A 314 -6.31 -14.52 -25.67
N ARG A 315 -6.56 -15.83 -25.73
CA ARG A 315 -5.71 -16.85 -25.10
C ARG A 315 -4.27 -16.72 -25.59
N THR A 316 -4.05 -16.65 -26.91
CA THR A 316 -2.71 -16.48 -27.48
C THR A 316 -2.05 -15.20 -26.99
N LEU A 317 -2.79 -14.07 -26.95
CA LEU A 317 -2.24 -12.82 -26.42
C LEU A 317 -1.80 -12.95 -24.96
N LEU A 318 -2.63 -13.55 -24.09
CA LEU A 318 -2.33 -13.74 -22.67
C LEU A 318 -1.13 -14.68 -22.44
N GLN A 319 -1.07 -15.79 -23.19
CA GLN A 319 0.06 -16.74 -23.13
C GLN A 319 1.37 -16.07 -23.52
N ARG A 320 1.39 -15.39 -24.69
CA ARG A 320 2.59 -14.67 -25.15
C ARG A 320 2.96 -13.51 -24.22
N THR A 321 1.99 -12.86 -23.60
CA THR A 321 2.23 -11.83 -22.57
C THR A 321 2.89 -12.42 -21.32
N ALA A 322 2.46 -13.60 -20.88
CA ALA A 322 3.09 -14.31 -19.76
C ALA A 322 4.54 -14.67 -20.10
N ASP A 323 4.78 -15.26 -21.27
CA ASP A 323 6.13 -15.65 -21.73
C ASP A 323 7.07 -14.44 -21.84
N ALA A 324 6.61 -13.36 -22.48
CA ALA A 324 7.40 -12.13 -22.60
C ALA A 324 7.69 -11.52 -21.22
N THR A 325 6.75 -11.62 -20.27
CA THR A 325 6.99 -11.15 -18.90
C THR A 325 8.06 -11.98 -18.21
N LEU A 326 7.99 -13.33 -18.28
CA LEU A 326 9.03 -14.19 -17.70
C LEU A 326 10.41 -13.86 -18.26
N GLN A 327 10.52 -13.75 -19.58
CA GLN A 327 11.78 -13.41 -20.25
C GLN A 327 12.31 -12.03 -19.85
N GLN A 328 11.44 -11.02 -19.81
CA GLN A 328 11.83 -9.68 -19.38
C GLN A 328 12.30 -9.69 -17.92
N ARG A 329 11.57 -10.36 -17.03
CA ARG A 329 11.90 -10.42 -15.60
C ARG A 329 13.21 -11.14 -15.34
N GLU A 330 13.50 -12.21 -16.08
CA GLU A 330 14.80 -12.87 -16.09
C GLU A 330 15.92 -11.93 -16.54
N SER A 331 15.73 -11.19 -17.65
CA SER A 331 16.75 -10.29 -18.21
C SER A 331 17.17 -9.15 -17.27
N ILE A 332 16.31 -8.77 -16.33
CA ILE A 332 16.57 -7.72 -15.33
C ILE A 332 16.94 -8.30 -13.95
N GLY A 333 17.34 -9.58 -13.88
CA GLY A 333 17.80 -10.22 -12.66
C GLY A 333 16.69 -10.52 -11.65
N ARG A 334 15.44 -10.63 -12.12
CA ARG A 334 14.28 -10.96 -11.28
C ARG A 334 13.53 -12.22 -11.74
N PRO A 335 14.23 -13.35 -12.04
CA PRO A 335 13.55 -14.56 -12.43
C PRO A 335 12.70 -15.15 -11.28
N ILE A 336 11.75 -16.00 -11.65
CA ILE A 336 11.22 -17.07 -10.82
C ILE A 336 11.85 -18.39 -11.26
N GLU A 337 11.90 -19.39 -10.38
CA GLU A 337 12.44 -20.70 -10.75
C GLU A 337 11.59 -21.35 -11.85
N ALA A 338 12.23 -22.05 -12.80
CA ALA A 338 11.57 -22.59 -13.99
C ALA A 338 10.39 -23.51 -13.68
N ARG A 339 10.41 -24.22 -12.55
CA ARG A 339 9.31 -25.08 -12.06
C ARG A 339 7.99 -24.31 -11.83
N PHE A 340 8.05 -22.99 -11.66
CA PHE A 340 6.88 -22.13 -11.45
C PHE A 340 6.41 -21.42 -12.72
N ASN A 341 7.06 -21.65 -13.87
CA ASN A 341 6.69 -20.96 -15.10
C ASN A 341 5.29 -21.32 -15.59
N ASP A 342 4.90 -22.60 -15.50
CA ASP A 342 3.56 -23.03 -15.91
C ASP A 342 2.49 -22.52 -14.95
N LEU A 343 2.77 -22.56 -13.63
CA LEU A 343 1.93 -21.89 -12.62
C LEU A 343 1.72 -20.41 -12.98
N TYR A 344 2.77 -19.69 -13.37
CA TYR A 344 2.66 -18.28 -13.73
C TYR A 344 1.83 -18.04 -15.00
N ARG A 345 1.98 -18.90 -16.02
CA ARG A 345 1.15 -18.84 -17.24
C ARG A 345 -0.32 -19.03 -16.91
N ASP A 346 -0.63 -20.06 -16.13
CA ASP A 346 -2.00 -20.37 -15.69
C ASP A 346 -2.58 -19.21 -14.87
N LEU A 347 -1.77 -18.62 -13.99
CA LEU A 347 -2.13 -17.45 -13.19
C LEU A 347 -2.55 -16.26 -14.06
N VAL A 348 -1.83 -15.94 -15.13
CA VAL A 348 -2.17 -14.82 -16.02
C VAL A 348 -3.55 -15.04 -16.68
N LEU A 349 -3.80 -16.24 -17.20
CA LEU A 349 -5.07 -16.58 -17.83
C LEU A 349 -6.24 -16.60 -16.84
N ALA A 350 -6.04 -17.24 -15.68
CA ALA A 350 -7.04 -17.35 -14.64
C ALA A 350 -7.38 -15.99 -14.02
N THR A 351 -6.39 -15.13 -13.80
CA THR A 351 -6.59 -13.77 -13.29
C THR A 351 -7.37 -12.94 -14.29
N ALA A 352 -7.00 -12.92 -15.58
CA ALA A 352 -7.77 -12.20 -16.59
C ALA A 352 -9.21 -12.74 -16.73
N TRP A 353 -9.43 -14.04 -16.53
CA TRP A 353 -10.77 -14.63 -16.50
C TRP A 353 -11.54 -14.11 -15.29
N GLN A 354 -10.97 -14.23 -14.11
CA GLN A 354 -11.57 -13.79 -12.86
C GLN A 354 -11.92 -12.29 -12.86
N GLU A 355 -11.03 -11.45 -13.37
CA GLU A 355 -11.15 -9.99 -13.29
C GLU A 355 -12.07 -9.38 -14.35
N SER A 356 -12.10 -9.93 -15.57
CA SER A 356 -12.85 -9.31 -16.68
C SER A 356 -13.56 -10.28 -17.62
N CYS A 357 -13.36 -11.58 -17.42
CA CYS A 357 -13.64 -12.61 -18.42
C CYS A 357 -12.97 -12.32 -19.76
N TRP A 358 -11.68 -12.00 -19.71
CA TRP A 358 -10.84 -11.73 -20.89
C TRP A 358 -11.34 -10.56 -21.75
N ARG A 359 -11.80 -9.47 -21.13
CA ARG A 359 -12.33 -8.29 -21.84
C ARG A 359 -11.70 -7.01 -21.32
N GLN A 360 -11.25 -6.15 -22.23
CA GLN A 360 -10.88 -4.78 -21.88
C GLN A 360 -12.10 -3.84 -21.87
N PHE A 361 -13.01 -4.01 -22.83
CA PHE A 361 -14.09 -3.07 -23.10
C PHE A 361 -15.47 -3.73 -23.00
N VAL A 362 -16.47 -2.91 -22.64
CA VAL A 362 -17.89 -3.28 -22.63
C VAL A 362 -18.73 -2.15 -23.21
N ARG A 363 -19.90 -2.50 -23.76
CA ARG A 363 -20.92 -1.51 -24.12
C ARG A 363 -21.85 -1.29 -22.92
N ARG A 364 -21.90 -0.07 -22.40
CA ARG A 364 -22.85 0.35 -21.37
C ARG A 364 -23.59 1.59 -21.85
N LYS A 365 -24.93 1.57 -21.76
CA LYS A 365 -25.81 2.68 -22.20
C LYS A 365 -25.45 3.18 -23.62
N GLY A 366 -25.23 2.25 -24.55
CA GLY A 366 -24.89 2.55 -25.95
C GLY A 366 -23.45 2.98 -26.22
N LYS A 367 -22.63 3.27 -25.20
CA LYS A 367 -21.24 3.70 -25.35
C LYS A 367 -20.27 2.57 -25.04
N VAL A 368 -19.18 2.49 -25.81
CA VAL A 368 -18.06 1.59 -25.49
C VAL A 368 -17.17 2.29 -24.48
N GLN A 369 -16.82 1.59 -23.43
CA GLN A 369 -15.94 2.07 -22.36
C GLN A 369 -15.12 0.91 -21.81
N PRO A 370 -13.96 1.17 -21.18
CA PRO A 370 -13.25 0.14 -20.43
C PRO A 370 -14.15 -0.46 -19.34
N ILE A 371 -13.93 -1.75 -19.03
CA ILE A 371 -14.49 -2.35 -17.82
C ILE A 371 -13.86 -1.64 -16.63
N GLN A 372 -14.69 -1.21 -15.70
CA GLN A 372 -14.25 -0.55 -14.47
C GLN A 372 -15.03 -1.10 -13.28
N SER A 373 -14.32 -1.46 -12.22
CA SER A 373 -14.94 -1.85 -10.94
C SER A 373 -15.55 -0.63 -10.24
N GLY A 374 -16.44 -0.86 -9.28
CA GLY A 374 -17.06 0.23 -8.50
C GLY A 374 -16.05 1.11 -7.74
N ILE A 375 -14.86 0.56 -7.48
CA ILE A 375 -13.77 1.19 -6.74
C ILE A 375 -12.56 1.58 -7.61
N GLY A 376 -12.71 1.50 -8.94
CA GLY A 376 -11.80 2.14 -9.90
C GLY A 376 -10.69 1.27 -10.49
N ALA A 377 -10.74 -0.05 -10.33
CA ALA A 377 -9.89 -0.98 -11.09
C ALA A 377 -10.32 -1.01 -12.56
N VAL A 378 -9.41 -1.18 -13.52
CA VAL A 378 -9.73 -1.01 -14.96
C VAL A 378 -9.20 -2.11 -15.88
N GLY A 379 -9.97 -2.41 -16.91
CA GLY A 379 -9.57 -3.20 -18.07
C GLY A 379 -9.46 -4.71 -17.86
N LEU A 380 -8.70 -5.35 -18.77
CA LEU A 380 -8.52 -6.80 -18.92
C LEU A 380 -8.11 -7.51 -17.62
N MET A 381 -7.20 -6.91 -16.87
CA MET A 381 -6.69 -7.46 -15.62
C MET A 381 -7.13 -6.64 -14.40
N GLN A 382 -8.08 -5.71 -14.54
CA GLN A 382 -8.57 -4.85 -13.45
C GLN A 382 -7.44 -4.22 -12.62
N VAL A 383 -6.46 -3.59 -13.28
CA VAL A 383 -5.36 -2.91 -12.60
C VAL A 383 -5.90 -1.63 -11.93
N TYR A 384 -5.56 -1.42 -10.66
CA TYR A 384 -5.91 -0.20 -9.91
C TYR A 384 -4.94 0.95 -10.21
N PRO A 385 -5.37 2.03 -10.91
CA PRO A 385 -4.49 3.16 -11.21
C PRO A 385 -3.95 3.86 -9.95
N ARG A 386 -4.75 3.90 -8.87
CA ARG A 386 -4.35 4.51 -7.59
C ARG A 386 -3.31 3.66 -6.84
N VAL A 387 -3.48 2.34 -6.80
CA VAL A 387 -2.51 1.44 -6.15
C VAL A 387 -1.19 1.42 -6.90
N TRP A 388 -1.24 1.44 -8.23
CA TRP A 388 -0.06 1.38 -9.09
C TRP A 388 0.37 2.73 -9.66
N ARG A 389 -0.04 3.82 -9.01
CA ARG A 389 0.35 5.19 -9.35
C ARG A 389 1.86 5.33 -9.44
N GLY A 390 2.34 5.98 -10.51
CA GLY A 390 3.77 6.11 -10.80
C GLY A 390 4.39 4.90 -11.50
N PHE A 391 3.77 3.71 -11.49
CA PHE A 391 4.32 2.54 -12.18
C PHE A 391 3.82 2.39 -13.61
N TYR A 392 2.59 2.81 -13.91
CA TYR A 392 1.98 2.60 -15.22
C TYR A 392 1.28 3.86 -15.72
N ASP A 393 1.24 4.00 -17.05
CA ASP A 393 0.48 5.05 -17.73
C ASP A 393 -1.02 4.76 -17.62
N VAL A 394 -1.74 5.66 -16.94
CA VAL A 394 -3.18 5.48 -16.66
C VAL A 394 -4.01 5.48 -17.93
N ALA A 395 -3.65 6.30 -18.92
CA ALA A 395 -4.34 6.31 -20.21
C ALA A 395 -4.20 4.97 -20.93
N GLY A 396 -3.01 4.38 -20.92
CA GLY A 396 -2.75 3.04 -21.43
C GLY A 396 -3.54 1.94 -20.73
N LEU A 397 -3.62 1.98 -19.39
CA LEU A 397 -4.43 1.02 -18.63
C LEU A 397 -5.92 1.02 -19.06
N HIS A 398 -6.46 2.20 -19.41
CA HIS A 398 -7.84 2.34 -19.86
C HIS A 398 -8.02 2.01 -21.35
N GLY A 399 -7.09 2.46 -22.18
CA GLY A 399 -7.27 2.54 -23.63
C GLY A 399 -6.66 1.41 -24.46
N ASP A 400 -5.88 0.53 -23.86
CA ASP A 400 -5.12 -0.51 -24.58
C ASP A 400 -5.14 -1.86 -23.84
N VAL A 401 -5.77 -2.86 -24.47
CA VAL A 401 -5.86 -4.25 -23.96
C VAL A 401 -4.49 -4.90 -23.76
N GLY A 402 -3.55 -4.65 -24.66
CA GLY A 402 -2.19 -5.17 -24.57
C GLY A 402 -1.39 -4.47 -23.47
N TYR A 403 -1.55 -3.16 -23.31
CA TYR A 403 -0.92 -2.41 -22.22
C TYR A 403 -1.45 -2.88 -20.86
N ASN A 404 -2.78 -2.99 -20.71
CA ASN A 404 -3.41 -3.48 -19.49
C ASN A 404 -2.98 -4.91 -19.15
N GLY A 405 -2.96 -5.80 -20.16
CA GLY A 405 -2.46 -7.17 -20.00
C GLY A 405 -0.99 -7.25 -19.56
N ARG A 406 -0.11 -6.45 -20.18
CA ARG A 406 1.31 -6.40 -19.78
C ARG A 406 1.49 -5.85 -18.36
N ALA A 407 0.77 -4.79 -18.00
CA ALA A 407 0.82 -4.23 -16.65
C ALA A 407 0.32 -5.23 -15.61
N GLY A 408 -0.83 -5.86 -15.85
CA GLY A 408 -1.39 -6.87 -14.94
C GLY A 408 -0.49 -8.10 -14.81
N ALA A 409 0.13 -8.57 -15.89
CA ALA A 409 1.10 -9.66 -15.85
C ALA A 409 2.35 -9.28 -15.04
N GLU A 410 2.93 -8.11 -15.28
CA GLU A 410 4.06 -7.60 -14.50
C GLU A 410 3.78 -7.51 -12.99
N ILE A 411 2.56 -7.08 -12.62
CA ILE A 411 2.07 -7.02 -11.25
C ILE A 411 1.90 -8.43 -10.65
N LEU A 412 1.30 -9.35 -11.41
CA LEU A 412 1.06 -10.71 -10.96
C LEU A 412 2.37 -11.45 -10.72
N HIS A 413 3.38 -11.22 -11.57
CA HIS A 413 4.73 -11.75 -11.39
C HIS A 413 5.34 -11.22 -10.08
N HIS A 414 5.21 -9.92 -9.80
CA HIS A 414 5.69 -9.33 -8.55
C HIS A 414 5.02 -9.99 -7.33
N TYR A 415 3.70 -10.18 -7.35
CA TYR A 415 3.01 -10.84 -6.25
C TYR A 415 3.36 -12.34 -6.11
N LEU A 416 3.58 -13.06 -7.22
CA LEU A 416 4.06 -14.44 -7.15
C LEU A 416 5.46 -14.50 -6.53
N ARG A 417 6.42 -13.76 -7.09
CA ARG A 417 7.83 -13.82 -6.69
C ARG A 417 8.05 -13.26 -5.29
N ASP A 418 7.61 -12.04 -5.04
CA ASP A 418 8.05 -11.26 -3.88
C ASP A 418 7.12 -11.44 -2.66
N TYR A 419 6.00 -12.15 -2.83
CA TYR A 419 5.04 -12.46 -1.76
C TYR A 419 4.77 -13.95 -1.64
N ALA A 420 4.13 -14.57 -2.64
CA ALA A 420 3.74 -15.97 -2.51
C ALA A 420 4.96 -16.90 -2.36
N LEU A 421 6.00 -16.71 -3.18
CA LEU A 421 7.23 -17.49 -3.10
C LEU A 421 8.15 -17.00 -1.98
N ALA A 422 8.42 -15.70 -1.87
CA ALA A 422 9.38 -15.19 -0.89
C ALA A 422 8.88 -15.19 0.57
N ARG A 423 7.56 -15.19 0.80
CA ARG A 423 6.98 -14.94 2.14
C ARG A 423 5.96 -15.97 2.59
N SER A 424 5.65 -16.98 1.80
CA SER A 424 4.86 -18.10 2.34
C SER A 424 5.75 -18.92 3.28
N GLU A 425 5.26 -19.17 4.50
CA GLU A 425 5.94 -19.94 5.56
C GLU A 425 6.29 -21.38 5.12
N ALA A 426 5.76 -21.81 3.97
CA ALA A 426 5.90 -23.13 3.39
C ALA A 426 6.33 -23.10 1.92
N ALA A 427 6.97 -22.04 1.39
CA ALA A 427 7.26 -21.93 -0.05
C ALA A 427 7.95 -23.16 -0.68
N ALA A 428 8.79 -23.88 0.09
CA ALA A 428 9.46 -25.10 -0.34
C ALA A 428 8.56 -26.34 -0.40
N THR A 429 7.41 -26.33 0.29
CA THR A 429 6.42 -27.43 0.39
C THR A 429 5.02 -27.02 -0.06
N ALA A 430 4.84 -25.77 -0.47
CA ALA A 430 3.56 -25.21 -0.88
C ALA A 430 3.16 -25.81 -2.24
N ASP A 431 1.98 -26.39 -2.28
CA ASP A 431 1.36 -26.83 -3.51
C ASP A 431 1.17 -25.64 -4.47
N ALA A 432 1.27 -25.89 -5.78
CA ALA A 432 1.08 -24.88 -6.81
C ALA A 432 -0.29 -24.17 -6.67
N ASP A 433 -1.30 -24.90 -6.23
CA ASP A 433 -2.66 -24.38 -6.00
C ASP A 433 -2.68 -23.34 -4.87
N ASP A 434 -1.94 -23.59 -3.80
CA ASP A 434 -1.81 -22.68 -2.68
C ASP A 434 -1.01 -21.43 -3.04
N LEU A 435 0.04 -21.57 -3.85
CA LEU A 435 0.78 -20.44 -4.41
C LEU A 435 -0.10 -19.59 -5.34
N ALA A 436 -0.94 -20.24 -6.17
CA ALA A 436 -1.87 -19.54 -7.04
C ALA A 436 -2.89 -18.71 -6.23
N ARG A 437 -3.49 -19.33 -5.20
CA ARG A 437 -4.46 -18.68 -4.31
C ARG A 437 -3.82 -17.55 -3.50
N ALA A 438 -2.61 -17.76 -2.97
CA ALA A 438 -1.86 -16.74 -2.26
C ALA A 438 -1.58 -15.53 -3.17
N THR A 439 -1.09 -15.79 -4.38
CA THR A 439 -0.78 -14.75 -5.37
C THR A 439 -2.03 -13.95 -5.73
N TYR A 440 -3.14 -14.62 -6.03
CA TYR A 440 -4.38 -13.95 -6.39
C TYR A 440 -5.00 -13.19 -5.22
N ALA A 441 -4.94 -13.72 -3.99
CA ALA A 441 -5.44 -13.03 -2.81
C ALA A 441 -4.71 -11.68 -2.61
N VAL A 442 -3.40 -11.65 -2.85
CA VAL A 442 -2.61 -10.40 -2.85
C VAL A 442 -2.97 -9.51 -4.04
N TYR A 443 -3.17 -10.06 -5.24
CA TYR A 443 -3.60 -9.30 -6.42
C TYR A 443 -4.93 -8.58 -6.19
N ASN A 444 -5.87 -9.27 -5.56
CA ASN A 444 -7.23 -8.80 -5.34
C ASN A 444 -7.35 -7.82 -4.15
N GLY A 445 -6.68 -8.09 -3.03
CA GLY A 445 -6.87 -7.33 -1.79
C GLY A 445 -5.62 -6.58 -1.30
N GLY A 446 -4.46 -6.83 -1.89
CA GLY A 446 -3.18 -6.30 -1.45
C GLY A 446 -2.42 -7.17 -0.46
N PRO A 447 -1.22 -6.73 -0.06
CA PRO A 447 -0.28 -7.53 0.73
C PRO A 447 -0.82 -8.23 1.99
N GLY A 448 -1.72 -7.57 2.74
CA GLY A 448 -2.29 -8.13 3.97
C GLY A 448 -3.18 -9.36 3.75
N HIS A 449 -3.51 -9.70 2.50
CA HIS A 449 -4.40 -10.80 2.15
C HIS A 449 -3.67 -12.12 1.82
N LEU A 450 -2.33 -12.15 1.88
CA LEU A 450 -1.50 -13.29 1.45
C LEU A 450 -1.99 -14.65 1.97
N ASN A 451 -2.34 -14.73 3.25
CA ASN A 451 -2.73 -15.98 3.91
C ASN A 451 -4.26 -16.12 4.09
N ARG A 452 -5.08 -15.20 3.57
CA ARG A 452 -6.53 -15.15 3.87
C ARG A 452 -7.27 -16.42 3.44
N TYR A 453 -6.81 -17.05 2.36
CA TYR A 453 -7.45 -18.21 1.77
C TYR A 453 -7.38 -19.47 2.68
N ARG A 454 -6.47 -19.47 3.67
CA ARG A 454 -6.31 -20.51 4.69
C ARG A 454 -7.04 -20.19 6.00
N GLN A 455 -7.56 -18.97 6.17
CA GLN A 455 -8.14 -18.55 7.43
C GLN A 455 -9.53 -19.18 7.62
N PRO A 456 -9.76 -19.95 8.69
CA PRO A 456 -11.03 -20.65 8.91
C PRO A 456 -12.20 -19.69 9.13
N ARG A 457 -11.93 -18.48 9.62
CA ARG A 457 -12.93 -17.43 9.90
C ARG A 457 -12.87 -16.27 8.91
N GLN A 458 -12.58 -16.56 7.64
CA GLN A 458 -12.60 -15.54 6.59
C GLN A 458 -14.03 -15.08 6.27
N ARG A 459 -14.19 -13.78 5.97
CA ARG A 459 -15.48 -13.22 5.53
C ARG A 459 -16.04 -13.98 4.32
N ALA A 460 -17.35 -14.15 4.27
CA ALA A 460 -18.02 -14.99 3.27
C ALA A 460 -17.80 -14.50 1.82
N ASP A 461 -17.81 -13.19 1.60
CA ASP A 461 -17.54 -12.56 0.31
C ASP A 461 -16.12 -12.83 -0.20
N LEU A 462 -15.12 -12.69 0.68
CA LEU A 462 -13.72 -12.98 0.33
C LEU A 462 -13.49 -14.48 0.09
N ARG A 463 -14.17 -15.36 0.84
CA ARG A 463 -14.16 -16.81 0.57
C ARG A 463 -14.74 -17.14 -0.80
N GLU A 464 -15.84 -16.51 -1.17
CA GLU A 464 -16.48 -16.72 -2.47
C GLU A 464 -15.57 -16.26 -3.63
N ILE A 465 -14.89 -15.12 -3.48
CA ILE A 465 -13.88 -14.66 -4.43
C ILE A 465 -12.77 -15.70 -4.60
N ASP A 466 -12.19 -16.16 -3.49
CA ASP A 466 -11.07 -17.11 -3.52
C ASP A 466 -11.50 -18.49 -4.07
N SER A 467 -12.71 -18.97 -3.76
CA SER A 467 -13.28 -20.19 -4.33
C SER A 467 -13.57 -20.06 -5.83
N SER A 468 -14.11 -18.92 -6.26
CA SER A 468 -14.37 -18.66 -7.68
C SER A 468 -13.08 -18.59 -8.49
N PHE A 469 -12.05 -17.94 -7.94
CA PHE A 469 -10.72 -17.91 -8.55
C PHE A 469 -10.12 -19.31 -8.66
N LEU A 470 -10.14 -20.10 -7.57
CA LEU A 470 -9.60 -21.45 -7.57
C LEU A 470 -10.26 -22.33 -8.66
N GLN A 471 -11.58 -22.27 -8.80
CA GLN A 471 -12.29 -23.01 -9.85
C GLN A 471 -11.80 -22.64 -11.26
N LYS A 472 -11.61 -21.34 -11.54
CA LYS A 472 -11.11 -20.86 -12.83
C LYS A 472 -9.65 -21.28 -13.06
N TYR A 473 -8.81 -21.15 -12.04
CA TYR A 473 -7.41 -21.57 -12.08
C TYR A 473 -7.28 -23.07 -12.39
N LEU A 474 -8.05 -23.92 -11.69
CA LEU A 474 -8.08 -25.36 -11.96
C LEU A 474 -8.53 -25.67 -13.40
N ALA A 475 -9.55 -24.97 -13.90
CA ALA A 475 -10.00 -25.14 -15.28
C ALA A 475 -8.92 -24.75 -16.30
N VAL A 476 -8.18 -23.65 -16.06
CA VAL A 476 -7.05 -23.24 -16.92
C VAL A 476 -5.94 -24.29 -16.90
N ARG A 477 -5.55 -24.78 -15.72
CA ARG A 477 -4.53 -25.82 -15.56
C ARG A 477 -4.89 -27.12 -16.29
N GLU A 478 -6.18 -27.44 -16.38
CA GLU A 478 -6.71 -28.60 -17.11
C GLU A 478 -6.88 -28.36 -18.62
N GLY A 479 -6.47 -27.21 -19.17
CA GLY A 479 -6.64 -26.87 -20.59
C GLY A 479 -8.08 -26.50 -20.99
N LYS A 480 -8.91 -26.12 -20.01
CA LYS A 480 -10.32 -25.72 -20.19
C LYS A 480 -10.50 -24.20 -20.09
N GLU A 481 -9.46 -23.41 -20.32
CA GLU A 481 -9.47 -21.95 -20.22
C GLU A 481 -10.52 -21.29 -21.13
N LEU A 482 -10.91 -21.92 -22.25
CA LEU A 482 -11.93 -21.41 -23.16
C LEU A 482 -13.36 -21.48 -22.59
N GLU A 483 -13.56 -22.14 -21.44
CA GLU A 483 -14.81 -22.06 -20.69
C GLU A 483 -15.15 -20.64 -20.21
N VAL A 484 -14.20 -19.71 -20.25
CA VAL A 484 -14.43 -18.26 -20.09
C VAL A 484 -15.57 -17.74 -21.00
N GLY A 485 -15.84 -18.40 -22.13
CA GLY A 485 -16.99 -18.12 -22.99
C GLY A 485 -18.34 -18.12 -22.25
N LYS A 486 -18.46 -18.86 -21.13
CA LYS A 486 -19.65 -18.86 -20.25
C LYS A 486 -19.97 -17.47 -19.67
N CYS A 487 -19.00 -16.56 -19.59
CA CYS A 487 -19.25 -15.18 -19.18
C CYS A 487 -20.06 -14.36 -20.18
N PHE A 488 -20.12 -14.78 -21.46
CA PHE A 488 -20.77 -14.04 -22.55
C PHE A 488 -22.24 -14.47 -22.75
N SER A 489 -22.68 -15.53 -22.07
CA SER A 489 -24.05 -16.05 -22.13
C SER A 489 -25.04 -15.35 -21.19
N GLY A 490 -24.59 -14.39 -20.38
CA GLY A 490 -25.44 -13.60 -19.47
C GLY A 490 -25.75 -14.26 -18.12
N ALA A 491 -25.24 -15.47 -17.86
CA ALA A 491 -25.40 -16.19 -16.59
C ALA A 491 -24.19 -16.05 -15.64
N GLY A 492 -23.06 -15.55 -16.12
CA GLY A 492 -21.90 -15.21 -15.28
C GLY A 492 -21.98 -13.76 -14.85
N SER A 493 -22.51 -13.50 -13.65
CA SER A 493 -22.46 -12.17 -13.02
C SER A 493 -21.02 -11.68 -12.98
N LEU A 494 -20.72 -10.59 -13.69
CA LEU A 494 -19.62 -9.71 -13.31
C LEU A 494 -19.95 -9.21 -11.90
N ARG A 495 -19.21 -9.66 -10.90
CA ARG A 495 -19.16 -8.97 -9.60
C ARG A 495 -18.08 -7.90 -9.66
#